data_AF-A0A4Q7MTH1-F1
#
_entry.id   AF-A0A4Q7MTH1-F1
#
_cell.length_a   1.000
_cell.length_b   1.000
_cell.length_c   1.000
_cell.angle_alpha   90.00
_cell.angle_beta   90.00
_cell.angle_gamma   90.00
#
_symmetry.space_group_name_H-M   'P 1'
#
loop_
_entity.id
_entity.type
_entity.pdbx_description
1 polymer ?
#
loop_
_entity_poly.entity_id
_entity_poly.type
_entity_poly.pdbx_seq_one_letter_code
_entity_poly.pdbx_strand_id
1 'polypeptide(L)' 'MPAKKKTNNSQAFSATEMETRLRATLEAVLELQAKRNIPLVFRNELCVKDNMFIHKYPDGKMFLIEQDQTDSSETILLQL' A
#
# COMPACT_ATOMS: atom_id res chain seq x y z
N MET A 1 8.52 -40.47 -32.77
CA MET A 1 7.71 -39.27 -32.46
C MET A 1 8.63 -38.19 -31.92
N PRO A 2 8.71 -36.98 -32.50
CA PRO A 2 9.62 -35.95 -32.02
C PRO A 2 9.03 -35.27 -30.77
N ALA A 3 9.85 -35.19 -29.72
CA ALA A 3 9.52 -34.49 -28.48
C ALA A 3 9.39 -32.98 -28.75
N LYS A 4 8.20 -32.41 -28.47
CA LYS A 4 7.98 -30.95 -28.50
C LYS A 4 8.85 -30.31 -27.41
N LYS A 5 9.89 -29.58 -27.81
CA LYS A 5 10.65 -28.68 -26.93
C LYS A 5 9.68 -27.64 -26.38
N LYS A 6 9.39 -27.67 -25.08
CA LYS A 6 8.74 -26.56 -24.37
C LYS A 6 9.76 -25.42 -24.28
N THR A 7 9.60 -24.41 -25.11
CA THR A 7 10.33 -23.15 -25.00
C THR A 7 9.77 -22.39 -23.81
N ASN A 8 10.48 -22.36 -22.69
CA ASN A 8 10.16 -21.47 -21.58
C ASN A 8 10.49 -20.03 -22.02
N ASN A 9 9.50 -19.31 -22.54
CA ASN A 9 9.58 -17.87 -22.78
C ASN A 9 9.46 -17.14 -21.43
N SER A 10 10.50 -17.20 -20.60
CA SER A 10 10.67 -16.26 -19.50
C SER A 10 11.20 -14.95 -20.08
N GLN A 11 10.31 -14.08 -20.55
CA GLN A 11 10.64 -12.71 -20.91
C GLN A 11 11.12 -11.98 -19.65
N ALA A 12 12.45 -11.88 -19.49
CA ALA A 12 13.05 -11.04 -18.47
C ALA A 12 12.86 -9.59 -18.90
N PHE A 13 12.04 -8.84 -18.18
CA PHE A 13 11.88 -7.41 -18.38
C PHE A 13 13.16 -6.68 -17.98
N SER A 14 13.50 -5.60 -18.68
CA SER A 14 14.55 -4.69 -18.22
C SER A 14 14.13 -4.02 -16.91
N ALA A 15 15.10 -3.59 -16.10
CA ALA A 15 14.83 -2.92 -14.82
C ALA A 15 13.97 -1.66 -14.99
N THR A 16 14.17 -0.91 -16.08
CA THR A 16 13.41 0.30 -16.42
C THR A 16 11.96 0.01 -16.79
N GLU A 17 11.70 -1.07 -17.53
CA GLU A 17 10.34 -1.50 -17.86
C GLU A 17 9.59 -1.99 -16.61
N MET A 18 10.28 -2.69 -15.70
CA MET A 18 9.71 -3.09 -14.41
C MET A 18 9.38 -1.87 -13.55
N GLU A 19 10.28 -0.89 -13.45
CA GLU A 19 10.02 0.35 -12.71
C GLU A 19 8.81 1.11 -13.28
N THR A 20 8.74 1.22 -14.60
CA THR A 20 7.63 1.92 -15.28
C THR A 20 6.30 1.23 -14.98
N ARG A 21 6.25 -0.11 -15.07
CA ARG A 21 5.06 -0.88 -14.75
C ARG A 21 4.67 -0.80 -13.29
N LEU A 22 5.66 -0.83 -12.39
CA LEU A 22 5.43 -0.68 -10.96
C LEU A 22 4.81 0.68 -10.66
N ARG A 23 5.37 1.76 -11.22
CA ARG A 23 4.84 3.11 -11.05
C ARG A 23 3.41 3.24 -11.55
N ALA A 24 3.14 2.78 -12.77
CA ALA A 24 1.80 2.82 -13.36
C ALA A 24 0.77 2.04 -12.51
N THR A 25 1.17 0.88 -11.98
CA THR A 25 0.30 0.07 -11.11
C THR A 25 0.05 0.76 -9.78
N LEU A 26 1.09 1.35 -9.19
CA LEU A 26 0.98 2.07 -7.92
C LEU A 26 0.06 3.28 -8.06
N GLU A 27 0.23 4.09 -9.10
CA GLU A 27 -0.64 5.24 -9.39
C GLU A 27 -2.10 4.82 -9.53
N ALA A 28 -2.39 3.77 -10.31
CA ALA A 28 -3.75 3.27 -10.48
C ALA A 28 -4.38 2.79 -9.17
N VAL A 29 -3.61 2.12 -8.30
CA VAL A 29 -4.10 1.65 -7.00
C VAL A 29 -4.36 2.82 -6.06
N LEU A 30 -3.46 3.80 -6.02
CA LEU A 30 -3.61 5.00 -5.18
C LEU A 30 -4.83 5.82 -5.59
N GLU A 31 -5.06 6.01 -6.89
CA GLU A 31 -6.27 6.67 -7.38
C GLU A 31 -7.54 5.91 -6.99
N LEU A 32 -7.52 4.58 -7.09
CA LEU A 32 -8.67 3.76 -6.72
C LEU A 32 -8.96 3.83 -5.21
N GLN A 33 -7.92 3.80 -4.37
CA GLN A 33 -8.06 3.97 -2.92
C GLN A 33 -8.60 5.36 -2.59
N ALA A 34 -8.09 6.40 -3.25
CA ALA A 34 -8.56 7.77 -3.07
C ALA A 34 -10.05 7.92 -3.41
N LYS A 35 -10.50 7.34 -4.53
CA LYS A 35 -11.93 7.32 -4.92
C LYS A 35 -12.81 6.60 -3.91
N ARG A 36 -12.26 5.64 -3.16
CA ARG A 36 -12.96 4.88 -2.11
C ARG A 36 -12.84 5.51 -0.72
N ASN A 37 -12.19 6.67 -0.60
CA ASN A 37 -11.88 7.33 0.66
C ASN A 37 -11.12 6.42 1.65
N ILE A 38 -10.26 5.54 1.12
CA ILE A 38 -9.41 4.66 1.92
C ILE A 38 -8.14 5.43 2.28
N PRO A 39 -7.76 5.51 3.56
CA PRO A 39 -6.55 6.21 3.97
C PRO A 39 -5.30 5.40 3.61
N LEU A 40 -4.20 6.11 3.39
CA LEU A 40 -2.87 5.54 3.46
C LEU A 40 -2.48 5.35 4.91
N VAL A 41 -2.15 4.12 5.28
CA VAL A 41 -1.77 3.75 6.65
C VAL A 41 -0.27 3.52 6.72
N PHE A 42 0.41 4.23 7.62
CA PHE A 42 1.85 4.09 7.82
C PHE A 42 2.25 4.42 9.26
N ARG A 43 3.50 4.14 9.62
CA ARG A 43 4.09 4.48 10.93
C ARG A 43 5.27 5.43 10.75
N ASN A 44 5.45 6.36 11.68
CA ASN A 44 6.64 7.21 11.78
C ASN A 44 7.02 7.42 13.26
N GLU A 45 7.89 8.39 13.55
CA GLU A 45 8.37 8.72 14.90
C GLU A 45 7.25 9.10 15.90
N LEU A 46 6.05 9.49 15.42
CA LEU A 46 4.89 9.79 16.26
C LEU A 46 4.18 8.52 16.77
N CYS A 47 4.40 7.38 16.12
CA CYS A 47 3.80 6.10 16.50
C CYS A 47 4.62 5.42 17.60
N VAL A 48 4.48 5.91 18.85
CA VAL A 48 5.26 5.44 20.01
C VAL A 48 4.95 3.98 20.37
N LYS A 49 3.70 3.56 20.22
CA LYS A 49 3.28 2.18 20.49
C LYS A 49 3.17 1.36 19.20
N ASP A 50 3.22 0.03 19.34
CA ASP A 50 3.12 -0.89 18.19
C ASP A 50 1.75 -0.93 17.53
N ASN A 51 0.71 -0.60 18.28
CA ASN A 51 -0.65 -0.52 17.80
C ASN A 51 -1.05 0.91 17.36
N MET A 52 -0.08 1.82 17.19
CA MET A 52 -0.34 3.17 16.68
C MET A 52 0.01 3.28 15.19
N PHE A 53 -0.87 3.93 14.44
CA PHE A 53 -0.75 4.14 13.00
C PHE A 53 -1.19 5.55 12.60
N ILE A 54 -0.64 6.06 11.50
CA ILE A 54 -1.08 7.31 10.89
C ILE A 54 -1.96 6.99 9.70
N HIS A 55 -3.18 7.49 9.71
CA HIS A 55 -4.12 7.45 8.58
C HIS A 55 -4.06 8.79 7.85
N LYS A 56 -3.58 8.78 6.61
CA LYS A 56 -3.62 9.94 5.71
C LYS A 56 -4.73 9.75 4.69
N TYR A 57 -5.78 10.55 4.81
CA TYR A 57 -6.92 10.50 3.91
C TYR A 57 -6.65 11.27 2.60
N PRO A 58 -7.40 10.98 1.53
CA PRO A 58 -7.25 11.66 0.24
C PRO A 58 -7.54 13.16 0.28
N ASP A 59 -8.34 13.61 1.24
CA ASP A 59 -8.62 15.03 1.48
C ASP A 59 -7.46 15.78 2.17
N GLY A 60 -6.37 15.08 2.46
CA GLY A 60 -5.17 15.64 3.10
C GLY A 60 -5.21 15.60 4.63
N LYS A 61 -6.32 15.18 5.26
CA LYS A 61 -6.38 15.04 6.71
C LYS A 61 -5.53 13.86 7.17
N MET A 62 -4.83 14.05 8.27
CA MET A 62 -3.99 13.04 8.88
C MET A 62 -4.44 12.81 10.32
N PHE A 63 -4.52 11.55 10.73
CA PHE A 63 -4.92 11.16 12.06
C PHE A 63 -3.94 10.14 12.62
N LEU A 64 -3.52 10.33 13.87
CA LEU A 64 -2.88 9.30 14.65
C LEU A 64 -3.97 8.45 15.30
N ILE A 65 -3.95 7.15 15.02
CA ILE A 65 -4.93 6.16 15.47
C ILE A 65 -4.21 5.13 16.33
N GLU A 66 -4.84 4.71 17.42
CA GLU A 66 -4.46 3.54 18.19
C GLU A 66 -5.50 2.43 17.97
N GLN A 67 -5.02 1.24 17.61
CA GLN A 67 -5.86 0.06 17.39
C GLN A 67 -5.84 -0.83 18.65
N ASP A 68 -7.00 -1.28 19.10
CA ASP A 68 -7.08 -2.24 20.20
C ASP A 68 -6.65 -3.63 19.72
N GLN A 69 -5.82 -4.30 20.51
CA GLN A 69 -5.25 -5.61 20.15
C GLN A 69 -6.25 -6.77 20.30
N THR A 70 -7.33 -6.58 21.04
CA THR A 70 -8.32 -7.62 21.36
C THR A 70 -9.42 -7.71 20.32
N ASP A 71 -9.92 -6.57 19.84
CA ASP A 71 -11.07 -6.51 18.93
C ASP A 71 -10.80 -5.75 17.63
N SER A 72 -9.57 -5.23 17.45
CA SER A 72 -9.19 -4.42 16.29
C SER A 72 -9.97 -3.11 16.15
N SER A 73 -10.63 -2.63 17.21
CA SER A 73 -11.29 -1.33 17.20
C SER A 73 -10.26 -0.19 17.09
N GLU A 74 -10.63 0.90 16.42
CA GLU A 74 -9.75 2.03 16.17
C GLU A 74 -10.19 3.24 17.00
N THR A 75 -9.24 3.86 17.69
CA THR A 75 -9.44 5.11 18.42
C THR A 75 -8.57 6.21 17.83
N ILE A 76 -9.16 7.33 17.44
CA ILE A 76 -8.42 8.51 16.99
C ILE A 76 -7.82 9.21 18.21
N LEU A 77 -6.50 9.30 18.25
CA LEU A 77 -5.77 9.97 19.34
C LEU A 77 -5.57 11.46 19.06
N LEU A 78 -5.21 11.82 17.83
CA LEU A 78 -4.88 13.20 17.45
C LEU A 78 -5.05 13.42 15.94
N GLN A 79 -5.43 14.64 15.55
CA GLN A 79 -5.35 15.11 14.17
C GLN A 79 -4.01 15.84 13.94
N LEU A 80 -3.29 15.46 12.88
CA LEU A 80 -1.98 15.99 12.49
C LEU A 80 -2.06 17.05 11.40
#